data_AF-A0A925FPD9-F1
#
_entry.id   AF-A0A925FPD9-F1
#
_cell.length_a   1.000
_cell.length_b   1.000
_cell.length_c   1.000
_cell.angle_alpha   90.00
_cell.angle_beta   90.00
_cell.angle_gamma   90.00
#
_symmetry.space_group_name_H-M   'P 1'
#
loop_
_entity.id
_entity.type
_entity.pdbx_description
1 polymer ?
#
loop_
_entity_poly.entity_id
_entity_poly.type
_entity_poly.pdbx_seq_one_letter_code
_entity_poly.pdbx_strand_id
1 'polypeptide(L)'
;MTILSSFIAILIFAAAGFSQASGQIPVKKTPAGDNTSVQRSTPAYAEVLLRRTELGAELESLLVEYTEDYPKVAEIRFTLITLQKEGERILAVKSAESAKLTLALGKLMVRKSELETDFWRLLKTYKDEHPDVKRAKRKVEIYESAIKEIL
;
A
#
# COMPACT_ATOMS: atom_id res chain seq x y z
N MET A 1 1.80 -61.46 -30.96
CA MET A 1 2.69 -61.17 -32.11
C MET A 1 1.87 -61.47 -33.38
N THR A 2 1.98 -60.62 -34.42
CA THR A 2 1.11 -60.36 -35.61
C THR A 2 0.10 -59.20 -35.36
N ILE A 3 0.36 -57.91 -35.68
CA ILE A 3 0.67 -57.20 -36.96
C ILE A 3 -0.52 -57.37 -37.95
N LEU A 4 -1.16 -56.41 -38.62
CA LEU A 4 -0.85 -55.06 -39.14
C LEU A 4 -2.17 -54.44 -39.69
N SER A 5 -2.20 -53.11 -39.87
CA SER A 5 -2.91 -52.39 -40.97
C SER A 5 -4.45 -52.39 -40.99
N SER A 6 -5.20 -51.36 -41.42
CA SER A 6 -4.91 -50.09 -42.10
C SER A 6 -6.24 -49.34 -42.37
N PHE A 7 -6.17 -48.01 -42.58
CA PHE A 7 -7.11 -47.14 -43.35
C PHE A 7 -8.44 -46.73 -42.66
N ILE A 8 -8.63 -45.48 -42.22
CA ILE A 8 -8.94 -44.22 -42.95
C ILE A 8 -10.32 -44.21 -43.63
N ALA A 9 -11.26 -43.42 -43.07
CA ALA A 9 -12.32 -42.65 -43.73
C ALA A 9 -12.79 -41.58 -42.71
N ILE A 10 -12.46 -40.29 -42.80
CA ILE A 10 -12.83 -39.22 -43.76
C ILE A 10 -14.32 -38.84 -43.72
N LEU A 11 -14.54 -37.56 -43.32
CA LEU A 11 -15.68 -36.63 -43.55
C LEU A 11 -17.02 -37.01 -42.88
N ILE A 12 -17.74 -36.08 -42.22
CA ILE A 12 -18.37 -34.93 -42.86
C ILE A 12 -18.45 -33.71 -41.92
N PHE A 13 -18.04 -32.58 -42.49
CA PHE A 13 -18.24 -31.21 -42.06
C PHE A 13 -19.73 -30.84 -42.22
N ALA A 14 -20.37 -30.29 -41.18
CA ALA A 14 -21.64 -29.57 -41.32
C ALA A 14 -21.45 -28.15 -40.79
N ALA A 15 -21.24 -27.23 -41.72
CA ALA A 15 -21.31 -25.79 -41.53
C ALA A 15 -22.76 -25.33 -41.65
N ALA A 16 -23.26 -24.60 -40.66
CA ALA A 16 -24.33 -23.57 -40.71
C ALA A 16 -24.82 -23.35 -39.25
N GLY A 17 -24.99 -22.16 -38.72
CA GLY A 17 -25.05 -20.85 -39.34
C GLY A 17 -24.68 -19.76 -38.34
N PHE A 18 -24.18 -18.68 -38.92
CA PHE A 18 -23.90 -17.41 -38.30
C PHE A 18 -25.24 -16.79 -37.85
N SER A 19 -25.49 -16.69 -36.55
CA SER A 19 -26.46 -15.74 -36.00
C SER A 19 -25.71 -14.70 -35.20
N GLN A 20 -25.36 -13.63 -35.92
CA GLN A 20 -24.98 -12.34 -35.38
C GLN A 20 -26.22 -11.73 -34.70
N ALA A 21 -26.48 -12.15 -33.46
CA ALA A 21 -27.35 -11.40 -32.58
C ALA A 21 -26.51 -10.28 -31.97
N SER A 22 -26.57 -9.09 -32.57
CA SER A 22 -26.18 -7.83 -31.97
C SER A 22 -27.13 -7.49 -30.81
N GLY A 23 -27.09 -8.33 -29.77
CA GLY A 23 -27.60 -8.00 -28.45
C GLY A 23 -26.50 -7.23 -27.76
N GLN A 24 -26.65 -5.91 -27.66
CA GLN A 24 -25.93 -5.11 -26.70
C GLN A 24 -26.04 -5.82 -25.35
N ILE A 25 -24.96 -6.48 -24.92
CA ILE A 25 -24.81 -6.83 -23.52
C ILE A 25 -24.93 -5.48 -22.81
N PRO A 26 -25.93 -5.25 -21.95
CA PRO A 26 -25.89 -4.07 -21.12
C PRO A 26 -24.60 -4.21 -20.35
N VAL A 27 -23.62 -3.33 -20.65
CA VAL A 27 -22.47 -3.12 -19.80
C VAL A 27 -23.08 -2.64 -18.50
N LYS A 28 -23.38 -3.63 -17.64
CA LYS A 28 -23.66 -3.42 -16.23
C LYS A 28 -22.46 -2.61 -15.80
N LYS A 29 -22.68 -1.30 -15.59
CA LYS A 29 -21.69 -0.44 -14.95
C LYS A 29 -21.24 -1.24 -13.74
N THR A 30 -20.02 -1.75 -13.78
CA THR A 30 -19.39 -2.33 -12.61
C THR A 30 -19.62 -1.29 -11.53
N PRO A 31 -20.30 -1.63 -10.42
CA PRO A 31 -20.46 -0.67 -9.33
C PRO A 31 -19.04 -0.19 -9.03
N ALA A 32 -18.86 1.13 -8.97
CA ALA A 32 -17.56 1.78 -8.76
C ALA A 32 -16.74 0.91 -7.82
N GLY A 33 -15.79 0.17 -8.40
CA GLY A 33 -15.15 -0.94 -7.71
C GLY A 33 -14.57 -0.41 -6.42
N ASP A 34 -14.80 -1.13 -5.32
CA ASP A 34 -14.33 -0.77 -3.99
C ASP A 34 -12.86 -0.35 -4.07
N ASN A 35 -12.62 0.97 -4.15
CA ASN A 35 -11.30 1.52 -4.42
C ASN A 35 -10.33 1.00 -3.35
N THR A 36 -10.82 0.83 -2.14
CA THR A 36 -10.11 0.27 -1.00
C THR A 36 -9.48 -1.10 -1.28
N SER A 37 -10.16 -1.98 -2.01
CA SER A 37 -9.69 -3.36 -2.27
C SER A 37 -8.45 -3.39 -3.17
N VAL A 38 -8.44 -2.56 -4.22
CA VAL A 38 -7.28 -2.43 -5.12
C VAL A 38 -6.12 -1.82 -4.34
N GLN A 39 -6.35 -0.77 -3.53
CA GLN A 39 -5.22 -0.03 -2.94
C GLN A 39 -4.56 -0.87 -1.83
N ARG A 40 -5.35 -1.68 -1.11
CA ARG A 40 -4.85 -2.65 -0.13
C ARG A 40 -3.94 -3.73 -0.71
N SER A 41 -4.06 -4.02 -2.00
CA SER A 41 -3.22 -5.01 -2.69
C SER A 41 -1.92 -4.41 -3.26
N THR A 42 -1.71 -3.10 -3.11
CA THR A 42 -0.55 -2.41 -3.69
C THR A 42 0.72 -2.63 -2.88
N PRO A 43 1.91 -2.62 -3.53
CA PRO A 43 3.18 -2.68 -2.83
C PRO A 43 3.40 -1.55 -1.83
N ALA A 44 2.94 -0.32 -2.11
CA ALA A 44 3.03 0.79 -1.16
C ALA A 44 2.28 0.50 0.14
N TYR A 45 1.04 -0.01 0.03
CA TYR A 45 0.23 -0.35 1.19
C TYR A 45 0.82 -1.50 1.99
N ALA A 46 1.32 -2.54 1.31
CA ALA A 46 1.97 -3.68 1.96
C ALA A 46 3.18 -3.26 2.80
N GLU A 47 4.00 -2.33 2.30
CA GLU A 47 5.15 -1.80 3.04
C GLU A 47 4.74 -1.05 4.31
N VAL A 48 3.75 -0.15 4.21
CA VAL A 48 3.23 0.59 5.37
C VAL A 48 2.58 -0.35 6.38
N LEU A 49 1.81 -1.34 5.91
CA LEU A 49 1.19 -2.35 6.76
C LEU A 49 2.24 -3.19 7.49
N LEU A 50 3.28 -3.65 6.78
CA LEU A 50 4.38 -4.41 7.36
C LEU A 50 5.01 -3.65 8.53
N ARG A 51 5.40 -2.38 8.31
CA ARG A 51 6.01 -1.57 9.36
C ARG A 51 5.07 -1.35 10.55
N ARG A 52 3.77 -1.12 10.27
CA ARG A 52 2.76 -0.95 11.33
C ARG A 52 2.62 -2.23 12.16
N THR A 53 2.66 -3.40 11.53
CA THR A 53 2.59 -4.69 12.23
C THR A 53 3.84 -4.94 13.07
N GLU A 54 5.04 -4.67 12.55
CA GLU A 54 6.29 -4.77 13.31
C GLU A 54 6.27 -3.90 14.57
N LEU A 55 5.92 -2.63 14.41
CA LEU A 55 5.83 -1.69 15.53
C LEU A 55 4.70 -2.04 16.51
N GLY A 56 3.59 -2.59 16.01
CA GLY A 56 2.52 -3.12 16.86
C GLY A 56 3.02 -4.27 17.73
N ALA A 57 3.75 -5.22 17.15
CA ALA A 57 4.35 -6.32 17.91
C ALA A 57 5.40 -5.84 18.92
N GLU A 58 6.25 -4.88 18.54
CA GLU A 58 7.23 -4.26 19.44
C GLU A 58 6.53 -3.54 20.61
N LEU A 59 5.45 -2.80 20.34
CA LEU A 59 4.67 -2.11 21.37
C LEU A 59 4.07 -3.10 22.37
N GLU A 60 3.39 -4.13 21.89
CA GLU A 60 2.79 -5.15 22.76
C GLU A 60 3.86 -5.86 23.59
N SER A 61 5.02 -6.14 23.01
CA SER A 61 6.16 -6.71 23.75
C SER A 61 6.66 -5.78 24.84
N LEU A 62 6.78 -4.47 24.58
CA LEU A 62 7.23 -3.50 25.57
C LEU A 62 6.22 -3.31 26.71
N LEU A 63 4.93 -3.36 26.40
CA LEU A 63 3.87 -3.18 27.40
C LEU A 63 3.76 -4.33 28.42
N VAL A 64 4.47 -5.44 28.19
CA VAL A 64 4.64 -6.50 29.20
C VAL A 64 5.51 -6.03 30.38
N GLU A 65 6.55 -5.25 30.10
CA GLU A 65 7.57 -4.86 31.06
C GLU A 65 7.48 -3.39 31.48
N TYR A 66 6.93 -2.55 30.61
CA TYR A 66 6.92 -1.10 30.76
C TYR A 66 5.51 -0.53 30.70
N THR A 67 5.31 0.57 31.43
CA THR A 67 4.07 1.34 31.38
C THR A 67 4.06 2.33 30.22
N GLU A 68 2.92 2.98 30.02
CA GLU A 68 2.71 4.03 29.01
C GLU A 68 3.67 5.22 29.15
N ASP A 69 4.26 5.44 30.34
CA ASP A 69 5.21 6.53 30.60
C ASP A 69 6.61 6.24 30.04
N TYR A 70 6.89 5.01 29.62
CA TYR A 70 8.17 4.66 29.04
C TYR A 70 8.37 5.40 27.70
N PRO A 71 9.46 6.17 27.51
CA PRO A 71 9.61 7.03 26.34
C PRO A 71 9.45 6.30 25.00
N LYS A 72 9.95 5.06 24.91
CA LYS A 72 9.86 4.25 23.69
C LYS A 72 8.42 3.83 23.36
N VAL A 73 7.59 3.57 24.36
CA VAL A 73 6.15 3.27 24.17
C VAL A 73 5.46 4.48 23.52
N ALA A 74 5.70 5.68 24.06
CA ALA A 74 5.14 6.91 23.50
C ALA A 74 5.64 7.19 22.07
N GLU A 75 6.92 6.94 21.79
CA GLU A 75 7.49 7.05 20.43
C GLU A 75 6.83 6.10 19.45
N ILE A 76 6.72 4.80 19.78
CA ILE A 76 6.12 3.80 18.89
C ILE A 76 4.64 4.14 18.63
N ARG A 77 3.88 4.54 19.67
CA ARG A 77 2.50 4.97 19.49
C ARG A 77 2.38 6.15 18.54
N PHE A 78 3.27 7.14 18.67
CA PHE A 78 3.30 8.27 17.74
C PHE A 78 3.60 7.82 16.30
N THR A 79 4.59 6.93 16.10
CA THR A 79 4.90 6.38 14.77
C THR A 79 3.74 5.58 14.18
N LEU A 80 3.02 4.79 15.00
CA LEU A 80 1.84 4.05 14.55
C LEU A 80 0.73 4.99 14.07
N ILE A 81 0.53 6.13 14.74
CA ILE A 81 -0.44 7.16 14.31
C ILE A 81 -0.03 7.77 12.98
N THR A 82 1.25 8.08 12.77
CA THR A 82 1.71 8.67 11.50
C THR A 82 1.65 7.67 10.35
N LEU A 83 2.05 6.41 10.57
CA LEU A 83 1.90 5.33 9.58
C LEU A 83 0.43 5.06 9.22
N GLN A 84 -0.48 5.14 10.20
CA GLN A 84 -1.91 5.00 9.93
C GLN A 84 -2.41 6.07 8.95
N LYS A 85 -1.99 7.34 9.13
CA LYS A 85 -2.33 8.43 8.21
C LYS A 85 -1.77 8.20 6.82
N GLU A 86 -0.54 7.70 6.69
CA GLU A 86 0.02 7.35 5.38
C GLU A 86 -0.74 6.20 4.71
N GLY A 87 -1.16 5.19 5.49
CA GLY A 87 -2.04 4.12 5.01
C GLY A 87 -3.37 4.66 4.48
N GLU A 88 -4.02 5.55 5.21
CA GLU A 88 -5.26 6.23 4.78
C GLU A 88 -5.04 7.05 3.51
N ARG A 89 -3.90 7.74 3.40
CA ARG A 89 -3.51 8.49 2.19
C ARG A 89 -3.38 7.57 0.97
N ILE A 90 -2.81 6.38 1.13
CA ILE A 90 -2.76 5.35 0.06
C ILE A 90 -4.18 4.90 -0.32
N LEU A 91 -5.04 4.61 0.66
CA LEU A 91 -6.42 4.17 0.42
C LEU A 91 -7.26 5.25 -0.29
N ALA A 92 -6.92 6.53 -0.12
CA ALA A 92 -7.60 7.65 -0.75
C ALA A 92 -7.22 7.88 -2.23
N VAL A 93 -6.14 7.26 -2.72
CA VAL A 93 -5.76 7.35 -4.15
C VAL A 93 -6.83 6.68 -5.01
N LYS A 94 -7.09 7.21 -6.20
CA LYS A 94 -8.05 6.62 -7.14
C LYS A 94 -7.52 5.30 -7.71
N SER A 95 -8.38 4.31 -7.94
CA SER A 95 -7.95 3.00 -8.47
C SER A 95 -7.25 3.09 -9.83
N ALA A 96 -7.61 4.07 -10.66
CA ALA A 96 -6.95 4.35 -11.95
C ALA A 96 -5.48 4.80 -11.80
N GLU A 97 -5.10 5.29 -10.62
CA GLU A 97 -3.77 5.79 -10.28
C GLU A 97 -2.97 4.81 -9.41
N SER A 98 -3.51 3.61 -9.17
CA SER A 98 -2.88 2.57 -8.35
C SER A 98 -1.48 2.14 -8.83
N ALA A 99 -1.16 2.35 -10.11
CA ALA A 99 0.17 2.11 -10.66
C ALA A 99 1.27 2.98 -10.01
N LYS A 100 0.92 4.16 -9.46
CA LYS A 100 1.83 5.03 -8.71
C LYS A 100 2.17 4.46 -7.32
N LEU A 101 1.33 3.57 -6.78
CA LEU A 101 1.44 2.98 -5.44
C LEU A 101 2.51 1.88 -5.36
N THR A 102 3.74 2.27 -5.71
CA THR A 102 4.90 1.37 -5.79
C THR A 102 5.54 1.10 -4.43
N LEU A 103 6.40 0.09 -4.36
CA LEU A 103 7.17 -0.22 -3.15
C LEU A 103 8.03 0.97 -2.70
N ALA A 104 8.62 1.70 -3.66
CA ALA A 104 9.43 2.88 -3.37
C ALA A 104 8.61 3.98 -2.68
N LEU A 105 7.37 4.20 -3.11
CA LEU A 105 6.45 5.13 -2.43
C LEU A 105 6.16 4.68 -1.00
N GLY A 106 5.87 3.39 -0.79
CA GLY A 106 5.67 2.84 0.55
C GLY A 106 6.88 3.09 1.47
N LYS A 107 8.10 2.86 0.97
CA LYS A 107 9.34 3.12 1.72
C LYS A 107 9.54 4.59 2.03
N LEU A 108 9.21 5.50 1.10
CA LEU A 108 9.25 6.95 1.35
C LEU A 108 8.27 7.34 2.47
N MET A 109 7.05 6.82 2.45
CA MET A 109 6.03 7.08 3.47
C MET A 109 6.46 6.57 4.84
N VAL A 110 6.95 5.32 4.92
CA VAL A 110 7.52 4.76 6.16
C VAL A 110 8.65 5.64 6.68
N ARG A 111 9.60 6.00 5.83
CA ARG A 111 10.75 6.81 6.24
C ARG A 111 10.34 8.22 6.68
N LYS A 112 9.31 8.80 6.07
CA LYS A 112 8.73 10.07 6.52
C LYS A 112 8.16 9.94 7.93
N SER A 113 7.37 8.90 8.22
CA SER A 113 6.78 8.65 9.55
C SER A 113 7.85 8.48 10.64
N GLU A 114 8.99 7.88 10.33
CA GLU A 114 10.14 7.79 11.25
C GLU A 114 10.75 9.18 11.51
N LEU A 115 10.97 9.98 10.46
CA LEU A 115 11.50 11.34 10.59
C LEU A 115 10.54 12.27 11.33
N GLU A 116 9.23 12.08 11.18
CA GLU A 116 8.21 12.79 11.95
C GLU A 116 8.28 12.44 13.43
N THR A 117 8.57 11.17 13.75
CA THR A 117 8.77 10.71 15.13
C THR A 117 10.02 11.35 15.74
N ASP A 118 11.11 11.41 14.99
CA ASP A 118 12.34 12.10 15.40
C ASP A 118 12.09 13.59 15.66
N PHE A 119 11.37 14.25 14.75
CA PHE A 119 11.01 15.65 14.89
C PHE A 119 10.13 15.89 16.12
N TRP A 120 9.08 15.07 16.32
CA TRP A 120 8.20 15.13 17.48
C TRP A 120 8.96 14.94 18.80
N ARG A 121 9.89 13.99 18.83
CA ARG A 121 10.74 13.75 19.99
C ARG A 121 11.60 14.97 20.31
N LEU A 122 12.22 15.59 19.30
CA LEU A 122 13.03 16.81 19.49
C LEU A 122 12.20 17.98 20.02
N LEU A 123 10.95 18.14 19.57
CA LEU A 123 10.03 19.18 20.06
C LEU A 123 9.68 19.03 21.55
N LYS A 124 9.80 17.83 22.12
CA LYS A 124 9.60 17.62 23.57
C LYS A 124 10.76 18.17 24.40
N THR A 125 11.95 18.26 23.81
CA THR A 125 13.19 18.63 24.52
C THR A 125 13.64 20.05 24.20
N TYR A 126 13.41 20.50 22.97
CA TYR A 126 13.92 21.76 22.44
C TYR A 126 12.81 22.63 21.88
N LYS A 127 13.06 23.94 21.83
CA LYS A 127 12.19 24.91 21.15
C LYS A 127 12.36 24.83 19.62
N ASP A 128 11.37 25.33 18.90
CA ASP A 128 11.32 25.38 17.43
C ASP A 128 12.56 26.04 16.78
N GLU A 129 13.20 26.99 17.48
CA GLU A 129 14.36 27.70 16.96
C GLU A 129 15.64 26.86 16.96
N HIS A 130 15.67 25.75 17.70
CA HIS A 130 16.85 24.91 17.88
C HIS A 130 17.33 24.34 16.54
N PRO A 131 18.64 24.35 16.24
CA PRO A 131 19.17 23.88 14.96
C PRO A 131 18.73 22.45 14.60
N ASP A 132 18.68 21.55 15.58
CA ASP A 132 18.29 20.14 15.33
C ASP A 132 16.80 19.99 15.02
N VAL A 133 15.94 20.77 15.67
CA VAL A 133 14.50 20.81 15.38
C VAL A 133 14.26 21.29 13.96
N LYS A 134 14.94 22.37 13.54
CA LYS A 134 14.88 22.88 12.16
C LYS A 134 15.38 21.85 11.14
N ARG A 135 16.49 21.17 11.41
CA ARG A 135 17.03 20.12 10.53
C ARG A 135 16.06 18.94 10.42
N ALA A 136 15.49 18.48 11.53
CA ALA A 136 14.53 17.38 11.53
C ALA A 136 13.26 17.74 10.75
N LYS A 137 12.70 18.93 11.00
CA LYS A 137 11.56 19.46 10.23
C LYS A 137 11.87 19.50 8.74
N ARG A 138 13.05 19.99 8.35
CA ARG A 138 13.45 20.06 6.94
C ARG A 138 13.53 18.68 6.29
N LYS A 139 14.01 17.65 7.00
CA LYS A 139 14.03 16.27 6.49
C LYS A 139 12.61 15.75 6.23
N VAL A 140 11.67 15.99 7.15
CA VAL A 140 10.26 15.62 6.97
C VAL A 140 9.68 16.29 5.72
N GLU A 141 9.92 17.60 5.55
CA GLU A 141 9.44 18.36 4.39
C GLU A 141 9.97 17.80 3.06
N ILE A 142 11.24 17.42 2.99
CA ILE A 142 11.85 16.85 1.78
C ILE A 142 11.15 15.55 1.38
N TYR A 143 10.89 14.66 2.34
CA TYR A 143 10.18 13.40 2.07
C TYR A 143 8.72 13.65 1.69
N GLU A 144 8.05 14.59 2.35
CA GLU A 144 6.67 14.96 2.00
C GLU A 144 6.59 15.52 0.57
N SER A 145 7.54 16.36 0.16
CA SER A 145 7.64 16.84 -1.22
C SER A 145 7.81 15.71 -2.22
N ALA A 146 8.72 14.76 -1.97
CA ALA A 146 8.93 13.61 -2.84
C ALA A 146 7.67 12.71 -2.95
N ILE A 147 6.94 12.53 -1.85
CA ILE A 147 5.68 11.77 -1.85
C ILE A 147 4.60 12.50 -2.68
N LYS A 148 4.51 13.84 -2.57
CA LYS A 148 3.58 14.67 -3.37
C LYS A 148 3.90 14.66 -4.86
N GLU A 149 5.14 14.47 -5.26
CA GLU A 149 5.50 14.36 -6.69
C GLU A 149 5.00 13.04 -7.30
N ILE A 150 4.86 11.99 -6.49
CA ILE A 150 4.39 10.68 -6.94
C ILE A 150 2.85 10.61 -6.95
N LEU A 151 2.20 11.17 -5.94
CA LEU A 151 0.74 11.15 -5.75
C LEU A 151 0.06 12.26 -6.57
#